data_AF-A0A0L9V190-F1
#
_entry.id   AF-A0A0L9V190-F1
#
_cell.length_a   1.000
_cell.length_b   1.000
_cell.length_c   1.000
_cell.angle_alpha   90.00
_cell.angle_beta   90.00
_cell.angle_gamma   90.00
#
_symmetry.space_group_name_H-M   'P 1'
#
loop_
_entity.id
_entity.type
_entity.pdbx_description
1 polymer ?
#
loop_
_entity_poly.entity_id
_entity_poly.type
_entity_poly.pdbx_seq_one_letter_code
_entity_poly.pdbx_strand_id
1 'polypeptide(L)'
;MDTDETVLPPAKRSALTSPENPDKHVYGHPSYDVVIAGKVSGRKWKHVRQRRASATQVSRKGTTFEHREREKMIKKAYKKRMMELKKEIRLNKIEKRKKREDREKKKQENILKSGTKFQKITNPNTLKKIAKSKNRKQLRMVLDELLKK
;
A
#
# COMPACT_ATOMS: atom_id res chain seq x y z
N MET A 1 21.43 54.87 -77.92
CA MET A 1 21.48 53.41 -77.92
C MET A 1 21.32 52.94 -76.48
N ASP A 2 20.06 52.70 -76.15
CA ASP A 2 19.58 51.58 -75.34
C ASP A 2 20.04 51.45 -73.89
N THR A 3 19.20 52.01 -73.03
CA THR A 3 18.91 51.57 -71.67
C THR A 3 18.55 50.09 -71.64
N ASP A 4 19.14 49.31 -70.72
CA ASP A 4 18.48 48.25 -69.95
C ASP A 4 19.45 47.56 -68.99
N GLU A 5 19.60 48.13 -67.78
CA GLU A 5 20.08 47.36 -66.62
C GLU A 5 18.97 46.41 -66.17
N THR A 6 19.09 45.14 -66.51
CA THR A 6 18.15 44.08 -66.11
C THR A 6 18.36 43.70 -64.64
N VAL A 7 17.75 44.47 -63.74
CA VAL A 7 17.66 44.12 -62.30
C VAL A 7 16.72 42.93 -62.14
N LEU A 8 17.28 41.77 -61.75
CA LEU A 8 16.50 40.58 -61.41
C LEU A 8 15.62 40.85 -60.17
N PRO A 9 14.35 40.41 -60.14
CA PRO A 9 13.50 40.61 -58.97
C PRO A 9 14.02 39.78 -57.78
N PRO A 10 13.97 40.30 -56.54
CA PRO A 10 14.45 39.61 -55.36
C PRO A 10 13.66 38.30 -55.14
N ALA A 11 14.38 37.19 -54.97
CA ALA A 11 13.83 35.84 -54.86
C ALA A 11 12.94 35.59 -53.61
N LYS A 12 12.75 36.59 -52.75
CA LYS A 12 11.92 36.49 -51.54
C LYS A 12 11.04 37.73 -51.39
N ARG A 13 9.76 37.59 -51.74
CA ARG A 13 8.72 38.54 -51.37
C ARG A 13 8.53 38.47 -49.85
N SER A 14 8.76 39.57 -49.13
CA SER A 14 8.37 39.68 -47.72
C SER A 14 6.84 39.62 -47.62
N ALA A 15 6.31 38.66 -46.86
CA ALA A 15 4.87 38.50 -46.70
C ALA A 15 4.27 39.66 -45.89
N LEU A 16 3.41 40.46 -46.53
CA LEU A 16 2.56 41.42 -45.83
C LEU A 16 1.51 40.65 -45.02
N THR A 17 1.41 40.94 -43.72
CA THR A 17 0.38 40.36 -42.86
C THR A 17 -0.97 41.01 -43.14
N SER A 18 -1.79 40.40 -44.02
CA SER A 18 -3.21 40.78 -44.16
C SER A 18 -3.94 40.59 -42.82
N PRO A 19 -4.59 41.62 -42.26
CA PRO A 19 -5.32 41.51 -41.00
C PRO A 19 -6.67 40.76 -41.12
N GLU A 20 -7.17 40.55 -42.33
CA GLU A 20 -8.56 40.15 -42.59
C GLU A 20 -8.62 38.79 -43.31
N ASN A 21 -8.08 37.75 -42.68
CA ASN A 21 -8.16 36.38 -43.17
C ASN A 21 -8.74 35.49 -42.06
N PRO A 22 -9.94 34.90 -42.24
CA PRO A 22 -10.62 34.12 -41.20
C PRO A 22 -9.89 32.83 -40.81
N ASP A 23 -8.88 32.42 -41.60
CA ASP A 23 -8.07 31.23 -41.37
C ASP A 23 -6.78 31.47 -40.54
N LYS A 24 -6.71 32.55 -39.75
CA LYS A 24 -5.56 32.79 -38.86
C LYS A 24 -5.56 31.86 -37.63
N HIS A 25 -4.40 31.25 -37.37
CA HIS A 25 -4.23 30.22 -36.33
C HIS A 25 -4.52 30.71 -34.90
N VAL A 26 -5.31 29.92 -34.18
CA VAL A 26 -5.52 30.04 -32.73
C VAL A 26 -4.42 29.28 -31.97
N TYR A 27 -3.91 29.90 -30.90
CA TYR A 27 -2.86 29.31 -30.05
C TYR A 27 -3.27 27.92 -29.55
N GLY A 28 -2.45 26.90 -29.87
CA GLY A 28 -2.69 25.50 -29.47
C GLY A 28 -3.11 24.55 -30.59
N HIS A 29 -3.44 25.05 -31.78
CA HIS A 29 -3.74 24.21 -32.95
C HIS A 29 -2.89 24.61 -34.17
N PRO A 30 -1.80 23.87 -34.47
CA PRO A 30 -1.08 24.03 -35.73
C PRO A 30 -1.88 23.36 -36.86
N SER A 31 -2.33 24.14 -37.86
CA SER A 31 -2.86 23.58 -39.11
C SER A 31 -1.69 23.42 -40.08
N TYR A 32 -1.24 22.19 -40.30
CA TYR A 32 -0.20 21.88 -41.28
C TYR A 32 -0.86 21.43 -42.59
N ASP A 33 -1.58 22.34 -43.24
CA ASP A 33 -1.97 22.20 -44.65
C ASP A 33 -0.97 22.97 -45.52
N VAL A 34 0.32 22.69 -45.32
CA VAL A 34 1.26 22.87 -46.42
C VAL A 34 1.30 21.53 -47.11
N VAL A 35 0.54 21.41 -48.20
CA VAL A 35 0.69 20.34 -49.17
C VAL A 35 2.12 20.43 -49.69
N ILE A 36 3.04 19.71 -49.04
CA ILE A 36 4.38 19.49 -49.55
C ILE A 36 4.18 18.64 -50.79
N ALA A 37 4.28 19.27 -51.96
CA ALA A 37 4.22 18.62 -53.25
C ALA A 37 5.01 17.30 -53.24
N GLY A 38 4.34 16.18 -53.56
CA GLY A 38 5.03 14.92 -53.92
C GLY A 38 5.01 13.74 -52.94
N LYS A 39 4.05 13.60 -52.01
CA LYS A 39 3.90 12.33 -51.25
C LYS A 39 2.46 11.82 -51.18
N VAL A 40 1.96 11.29 -52.31
CA VAL A 40 0.78 10.40 -52.31
C VAL A 40 1.27 8.96 -52.30
N SER A 41 1.51 8.45 -51.10
CA SER A 41 1.64 7.00 -50.87
C SER A 41 0.76 6.72 -49.67
N GLY A 42 -0.43 6.14 -49.89
CA GLY A 42 -1.42 5.79 -48.85
C GLY A 42 -0.94 4.76 -47.82
N ARG A 43 0.38 4.57 -47.68
CA ARG A 43 1.00 3.70 -46.69
C ARG A 43 1.05 4.43 -45.34
N LYS A 44 0.35 3.88 -44.34
CA LYS A 44 0.23 4.40 -42.97
C LYS A 44 1.57 4.73 -42.29
N TRP A 45 2.69 4.13 -42.70
CA TRP A 45 4.03 4.40 -42.13
C TRP A 45 4.70 5.68 -42.65
N LYS A 46 4.17 6.29 -43.72
CA LYS A 46 4.66 7.56 -44.28
C LYS A 46 3.82 8.77 -43.86
N HIS A 47 2.79 8.59 -43.04
CA HIS A 47 2.01 9.71 -42.51
C HIS A 47 2.88 10.56 -41.57
N VAL A 48 2.90 11.87 -41.79
CA VAL A 48 3.54 12.81 -40.87
C VAL A 48 2.83 12.70 -39.53
N ARG A 49 3.56 12.31 -38.47
CA ARG A 49 2.98 12.19 -37.12
C ARG A 49 2.43 13.54 -36.70
N GLN A 50 1.11 13.64 -36.55
CA GLN A 50 0.42 14.88 -36.16
C GLN A 50 0.82 15.37 -34.76
N ARG A 51 1.28 14.49 -33.86
CA ARG A 51 1.69 14.83 -32.49
C ARG A 51 2.94 14.04 -32.06
N ARG A 52 3.77 14.66 -31.22
CA ARG A 52 4.85 13.98 -30.48
C ARG A 52 4.25 13.26 -29.27
N ALA A 53 4.72 12.06 -28.95
CA ALA A 53 4.21 11.26 -27.81
C ALA A 53 4.33 12.00 -26.45
N SER A 54 5.36 12.85 -26.32
CA SER A 54 5.56 13.68 -25.13
C SER A 54 4.50 14.78 -24.96
N ALA A 55 3.93 15.31 -26.05
CA ALA A 55 2.93 16.37 -25.99
C ALA A 55 1.57 15.90 -25.42
N THR A 56 1.29 14.59 -25.47
CA THR A 56 0.05 14.00 -24.93
C THR A 56 0.00 14.01 -23.40
N GLN A 57 1.16 14.04 -22.74
CA GLN A 57 1.27 13.97 -21.27
C GLN A 57 1.32 15.36 -20.61
N VAL A 58 1.74 16.39 -21.35
CA VAL A 58 1.95 17.76 -20.83
C VAL A 58 0.63 18.46 -20.47
N SER A 59 -0.50 18.04 -21.05
CA SER A 59 -1.81 18.63 -20.77
C SER A 59 -2.47 18.12 -19.48
N ARG A 60 -1.88 17.13 -18.80
CA ARG A 60 -2.37 16.68 -17.49
C ARG A 60 -2.01 17.72 -16.44
N LYS A 61 -2.86 18.73 -16.27
CA LYS A 61 -2.81 19.66 -15.15
C LYS A 61 -2.69 18.84 -13.86
N GLY A 62 -1.63 19.05 -13.08
CA GLY A 62 -1.44 18.35 -11.81
C GLY A 62 -2.61 18.60 -10.86
N THR A 63 -2.79 17.72 -9.86
CA THR A 63 -3.80 17.93 -8.81
C THR A 63 -3.60 19.27 -8.12
N THR A 64 -4.70 19.99 -7.86
CA THR A 64 -4.67 21.27 -7.14
C THR A 64 -4.16 21.09 -5.71
N PHE A 65 -3.65 22.18 -5.12
CA PHE A 65 -3.12 22.16 -3.76
C PHE A 65 -4.15 21.66 -2.74
N GLU A 66 -5.40 22.15 -2.85
CA GLU A 66 -6.49 21.73 -1.96
C GLU A 66 -6.78 20.23 -2.02
N HIS A 67 -6.78 19.64 -3.23
CA HIS A 67 -6.99 18.20 -3.37
C HIS A 67 -5.88 17.40 -2.68
N ARG A 68 -4.62 17.85 -2.79
CA ARG A 68 -3.50 17.22 -2.08
C ARG A 68 -3.63 17.33 -0.56
N GLU A 69 -4.15 18.45 -0.07
CA GLU A 69 -4.37 18.65 1.35
C GLU A 69 -5.46 17.74 1.90
N ARG A 70 -6.61 17.64 1.21
CA ARG A 70 -7.69 16.72 1.55
C ARG A 70 -7.19 15.27 1.58
N GLU A 71 -6.43 14.83 0.58
CA GLU A 71 -5.82 13.51 0.57
C GLU A 71 -4.85 13.28 1.75
N LYS A 72 -4.04 14.28 2.10
CA LYS A 72 -3.15 14.21 3.27
C LYS A 72 -3.94 14.04 4.56
N MET A 73 -5.04 14.80 4.72
CA MET A 73 -5.90 14.69 5.91
C MET A 73 -6.53 13.30 6.01
N ILE A 74 -7.06 12.76 4.90
CA ILE A 74 -7.64 11.40 4.84
C ILE A 74 -6.58 10.35 5.20
N LYS A 75 -5.38 10.43 4.61
CA LYS A 75 -4.28 9.50 4.91
C LYS A 75 -3.85 9.61 6.38
N LYS A 76 -3.82 10.82 6.95
CA LYS A 76 -3.49 11.05 8.36
C LYS A 76 -4.54 10.45 9.29
N ALA A 77 -5.83 10.65 9.00
CA ALA A 77 -6.94 10.08 9.76
C ALA A 77 -6.90 8.55 9.73
N TYR A 78 -6.70 7.95 8.56
CA TYR A 78 -6.56 6.51 8.41
C TYR A 78 -5.37 5.94 9.22
N LYS A 79 -4.20 6.57 9.12
CA LYS A 79 -3.01 6.15 9.88
C LYS A 79 -3.25 6.24 11.39
N LYS A 80 -3.87 7.32 11.87
CA LYS A 80 -4.23 7.49 13.29
C LYS A 80 -5.13 6.35 13.77
N ARG A 81 -6.24 6.09 13.06
CA ARG A 81 -7.18 5.00 13.39
C ARG A 81 -6.50 3.63 13.39
N MET A 82 -5.64 3.38 12.39
CA MET A 82 -4.89 2.12 12.32
C MET A 82 -3.93 1.97 13.53
N MET A 83 -3.24 3.04 13.94
CA MET A 83 -2.36 2.99 15.11
C MET A 83 -3.14 2.78 16.42
N GLU A 84 -4.29 3.43 16.56
CA GLU A 84 -5.18 3.27 17.71
C GLU A 84 -5.65 1.81 17.85
N LEU A 85 -6.16 1.21 16.78
CA LEU A 85 -6.55 -0.20 16.77
C LEU A 85 -5.38 -1.13 17.10
N LYS A 86 -4.18 -0.85 16.57
CA LYS A 86 -2.98 -1.64 16.92
C LYS A 86 -2.62 -1.50 18.41
N LYS A 87 -2.78 -0.32 18.99
CA LYS A 87 -2.53 -0.05 20.41
C LYS A 87 -3.55 -0.81 21.27
N GLU A 88 -4.83 -0.77 20.93
CA GLU A 88 -5.89 -1.53 21.60
C GLU A 88 -5.62 -3.03 21.56
N ILE A 89 -5.29 -3.58 20.38
CA ILE A 89 -4.95 -5.02 20.24
C ILE A 89 -3.75 -5.37 21.14
N ARG A 90 -2.74 -4.49 21.22
CA ARG A 90 -1.57 -4.71 22.09
C ARG A 90 -1.95 -4.72 23.57
N LEU A 91 -2.77 -3.75 24.01
CA LEU A 91 -3.26 -3.69 25.39
C LEU A 91 -4.09 -4.92 25.75
N ASN A 92 -5.02 -5.33 24.88
CA ASN A 92 -5.85 -6.53 25.07
C ASN A 92 -5.00 -7.81 25.17
N LYS A 93 -3.92 -7.92 24.38
CA LYS A 93 -2.99 -9.05 24.48
C LYS A 93 -2.23 -9.06 25.81
N ILE A 94 -1.76 -7.89 26.26
CA ILE A 94 -1.07 -7.76 27.56
C ILE A 94 -2.02 -8.11 28.71
N GLU A 95 -3.25 -7.61 28.68
CA GLU A 95 -4.26 -7.90 29.71
C GLU A 95 -4.59 -9.40 29.75
N LYS A 96 -4.73 -10.06 28.59
CA LYS A 96 -4.92 -11.52 28.52
C LYS A 96 -3.74 -12.30 29.13
N ARG A 97 -2.51 -11.84 28.94
CA ARG A 97 -1.31 -12.45 29.54
C ARG A 97 -1.31 -12.29 31.06
N LYS A 98 -1.53 -11.07 31.55
CA LYS A 98 -1.65 -10.78 33.00
C LYS A 98 -2.74 -11.63 33.66
N LYS A 99 -3.95 -11.68 33.08
CA LYS A 99 -5.04 -12.53 33.58
C LYS A 99 -4.68 -14.02 33.63
N ARG A 100 -3.84 -14.51 32.71
CA ARG A 100 -3.36 -15.90 32.71
C ARG A 100 -2.36 -16.12 33.85
N GLU A 101 -1.39 -15.23 33.98
CA GLU A 101 -0.39 -15.26 35.06
C GLU A 101 -1.07 -15.20 36.44
N ASP A 102 -2.06 -14.32 36.62
CA ASP A 102 -2.82 -14.21 37.88
C ASP A 102 -3.60 -15.50 38.18
N ARG A 103 -4.19 -16.14 37.15
CA ARG A 103 -4.87 -17.43 37.32
C ARG A 103 -3.89 -18.54 37.68
N GLU A 104 -2.70 -18.56 37.09
CA GLU A 104 -1.66 -19.54 37.41
C GLU A 104 -1.13 -19.35 38.83
N LYS A 105 -0.84 -18.11 39.23
CA LYS A 105 -0.45 -17.78 40.61
C LYS A 105 -1.52 -18.18 41.60
N LYS A 106 -2.80 -17.83 41.35
CA LYS A 106 -3.92 -18.27 42.19
C LYS A 106 -4.06 -19.78 42.23
N LYS A 107 -3.81 -20.50 41.14
CA LYS A 107 -3.80 -21.97 41.14
C LYS A 107 -2.67 -22.53 41.99
N GLN A 108 -1.46 -21.98 41.88
CA GLN A 108 -0.31 -22.39 42.68
C GLN A 108 -0.55 -22.10 44.17
N GLU A 109 -1.04 -20.91 44.50
CA GLU A 109 -1.43 -20.54 45.86
C GLU A 109 -2.55 -21.44 46.37
N ASN A 110 -3.58 -21.73 45.55
CA ASN A 110 -4.63 -22.68 45.93
C ASN A 110 -4.06 -24.08 46.14
N ILE A 111 -3.10 -24.55 45.35
CA ILE A 111 -2.44 -25.85 45.57
C ILE A 111 -1.71 -25.85 46.93
N LEU A 112 -1.00 -24.78 47.27
CA LEU A 112 -0.30 -24.63 48.55
C LEU A 112 -1.29 -24.51 49.74
N LYS A 113 -2.35 -23.71 49.59
CA LYS A 113 -3.33 -23.37 50.63
C LYS A 113 -4.37 -24.46 50.84
N SER A 114 -4.88 -25.06 49.77
CA SER A 114 -5.75 -26.23 49.88
C SER A 114 -5.01 -27.44 50.41
N GLY A 115 -3.66 -27.41 50.41
CA GLY A 115 -2.80 -28.28 51.20
C GLY A 115 -3.34 -29.69 51.23
N THR A 116 -3.70 -30.23 50.06
CA THR A 116 -4.46 -31.47 49.99
C THR A 116 -3.62 -32.52 50.69
N LYS A 117 -4.11 -33.01 51.82
CA LYS A 117 -3.54 -34.11 52.60
C LYS A 117 -3.51 -35.35 51.69
N PHE A 118 -2.49 -35.46 50.85
CA PHE A 118 -2.29 -36.63 50.02
C PHE A 118 -2.00 -37.79 50.97
N GLN A 119 -2.86 -38.81 50.95
CA GLN A 119 -2.53 -40.07 51.59
C GLN A 119 -1.37 -40.70 50.80
N LYS A 120 -0.24 -40.88 51.47
CA LYS A 120 0.92 -41.56 50.90
C LYS A 120 0.61 -43.05 50.82
N ILE A 121 0.32 -43.55 49.62
CA ILE A 121 0.12 -44.98 49.37
C ILE A 121 1.46 -45.57 48.92
N THR A 122 2.15 -46.30 49.81
CA THR A 122 3.43 -46.95 49.51
C THR A 122 3.29 -48.42 49.11
N ASN A 123 2.15 -49.06 49.39
CA ASN A 123 1.99 -50.49 49.15
C ASN A 123 1.85 -50.82 47.65
N PRO A 124 2.75 -51.65 47.06
CA PRO A 124 2.77 -51.92 45.62
C PRO A 124 1.52 -52.65 45.13
N ASN A 125 0.90 -53.49 45.97
CA ASN A 125 -0.31 -54.22 45.60
C ASN A 125 -1.52 -53.30 45.49
N THR A 126 -1.59 -52.26 46.34
CA THR A 126 -2.65 -51.26 46.27
C THR A 126 -2.49 -50.35 45.05
N LEU A 127 -1.25 -49.96 44.71
CA LEU A 127 -0.95 -49.22 43.48
C LEU A 127 -1.34 -50.01 42.23
N LYS A 128 -1.00 -51.31 42.18
CA LYS A 128 -1.39 -52.20 41.07
C LYS A 128 -2.92 -52.30 40.92
N LYS A 129 -3.67 -52.38 42.03
CA LYS A 129 -5.15 -52.41 42.00
C LYS A 129 -5.74 -51.10 41.49
N ILE A 130 -5.26 -49.96 41.99
CA ILE A 130 -5.76 -48.63 41.59
C ILE A 130 -5.37 -48.29 40.15
N ALA A 131 -4.17 -48.67 39.71
CA ALA A 131 -3.70 -48.46 38.33
C ALA A 131 -4.57 -49.18 37.28
N LYS A 132 -5.14 -50.34 37.64
CA LYS A 132 -6.08 -51.10 36.81
C LYS A 132 -7.53 -50.59 36.91
N SER A 133 -7.82 -49.68 37.85
CA SER A 133 -9.16 -49.15 38.10
C SER A 133 -9.46 -47.87 37.31
N LYS A 134 -10.75 -47.47 37.28
CA LYS A 134 -11.18 -46.15 36.77
C LYS A 134 -10.58 -44.98 37.58
N ASN A 135 -10.15 -45.25 38.81
CA ASN A 135 -9.59 -44.26 39.73
C ASN A 135 -8.10 -43.96 39.50
N ARG A 136 -7.47 -44.55 38.47
CA ARG A 136 -6.04 -44.31 38.15
C ARG A 136 -5.65 -42.83 38.05
N LYS A 137 -6.59 -41.96 37.64
CA LYS A 137 -6.38 -40.50 37.50
C LYS A 137 -6.31 -39.76 38.84
N GLN A 138 -6.70 -40.40 39.94
CA GLN A 138 -6.60 -39.86 41.30
C GLN A 138 -5.18 -40.04 41.86
N LEU A 139 -4.40 -40.99 41.34
CA LEU A 139 -2.97 -41.10 41.65
C LEU A 139 -2.21 -40.03 40.86
N ARG A 140 -1.40 -39.26 41.57
CA ARG A 140 -0.37 -38.41 40.96
C ARG A 140 0.98 -38.91 41.42
N MET A 141 1.90 -39.11 40.46
CA MET A 141 3.30 -39.35 40.81
C MET A 141 3.85 -38.05 41.39
N VAL A 142 4.18 -38.08 42.67
CA VAL A 142 4.85 -36.98 43.36
C VAL A 142 6.36 -37.21 43.19
N LEU A 143 7.10 -36.17 42.79
CA LEU A 143 8.55 -36.23 42.71
C LEU A 143 9.13 -36.47 44.12
N ASP A 144 10.12 -37.35 44.20
CA ASP A 144 10.75 -37.73 45.48
C ASP A 144 11.38 -36.54 46.22
N GLU A 145 11.72 -35.47 45.50
CA GLU A 145 12.23 -34.21 46.07
C GLU A 145 11.22 -33.53 47.02
N LEU A 146 9.91 -33.67 46.77
CA LEU A 146 8.85 -33.15 47.65
C LEU A 146 8.56 -34.06 48.86
N LEU A 147 9.15 -35.26 48.89
CA LEU A 147 8.99 -36.26 49.96
C LEU A 147 10.18 -36.30 50.92
N LYS A 148 11.28 -35.60 50.62
CA LYS A 148 12.40 -35.41 51.54
C LYS A 148 12.03 -34.35 52.58
N LYS A 149 11.90 -34.78 53.83
CA LYS A 149 12.01 -33.91 55.01
C LYS A 149 13.48 -33.66 55.31
#